data_AF-A0A0C9XGF1-F1
#
_entry.id   AF-A0A0C9XGF1-F1
#
_cell.length_a   1.000
_cell.length_b   1.000
_cell.length_c   1.000
_cell.angle_alpha   90.00
_cell.angle_beta   90.00
_cell.angle_gamma   90.00
#
_symmetry.space_group_name_H-M   'P 1'
#
loop_
_entity.id
_entity.type
_entity.pdbx_description
1 polymer ?
#
loop_
_entity_poly.entity_id
_entity_poly.type
_entity_poly.pdbx_seq_one_letter_code
_entity_poly.pdbx_strand_id
1 'polypeptide(L)'
;MTVMRDFVDFEAACQDMHPESSIYLLFKTLNLRKILLDEGGDQDSSHLLTKQQDNLRTALKQKMIIQTVRDFEPLIAWLPALVKRDKGIESYRGHAYFEVLYFEMHFCTGSQNIGGHHLEIFHCPKARITLQLSHALFDMFKGSVTHWFRDLLNIKKPRKSGYNCWRTHSGEAFCHGTREDVGPLFISIPIILILELDDDITPEWDVPSHLYPGSKRESEEHDLVYDLVGRGLYSQEKSHFIARYKHPEKSGIFTYDGMKNGGHPIQE
;
A
#
# COMPACT_ATOMS: atom_id res chain seq x y z
N MET A 1 4.37 13.52 -14.15
CA MET A 1 4.48 12.35 -15.04
C MET A 1 3.56 11.30 -14.48
N THR A 2 2.40 11.11 -15.09
CA THR A 2 1.42 10.11 -14.68
C THR A 2 1.94 8.76 -15.19
N VAL A 3 2.22 7.83 -14.28
CA VAL A 3 2.58 6.45 -14.64
C VAL A 3 1.27 5.70 -14.84
N MET A 4 1.12 5.05 -15.98
CA MET A 4 -0.07 4.26 -16.30
C MET A 4 -0.11 2.99 -15.47
N ARG A 5 -1.31 2.48 -15.25
CA ARG A 5 -1.56 1.22 -14.53
C ARG A 5 -1.46 0.02 -15.45
N ASP A 6 -0.32 -0.17 -16.08
CA ASP A 6 -0.09 -1.37 -16.85
C ASP A 6 1.23 -2.03 -16.49
N PHE A 7 1.33 -3.30 -16.86
CA PHE A 7 2.52 -4.09 -16.58
C PHE A 7 3.75 -3.56 -17.34
N VAL A 8 3.54 -2.84 -18.45
CA VAL A 8 4.61 -2.27 -19.28
C VAL A 8 5.31 -1.14 -18.55
N ASP A 9 4.56 -0.25 -17.92
CA ASP A 9 5.12 0.82 -17.11
C ASP A 9 5.80 0.27 -15.84
N PHE A 10 5.30 -0.84 -15.29
CA PHE A 10 5.95 -1.50 -14.14
C PHE A 10 7.27 -2.16 -14.55
N GLU A 11 7.28 -2.82 -15.70
CA GLU A 11 8.48 -3.35 -16.33
C GLU A 11 9.49 -2.23 -16.58
N ALA A 12 9.08 -1.12 -17.20
CA ALA A 12 9.93 0.04 -17.44
C ALA A 12 10.49 0.64 -16.14
N ALA A 13 9.70 0.69 -15.06
CA ALA A 13 10.17 1.13 -13.75
C ALA A 13 11.21 0.18 -13.13
N CYS A 14 11.20 -1.09 -13.53
CA CYS A 14 12.09 -2.14 -13.02
C CYS A 14 13.32 -2.41 -13.91
N GLN A 15 13.37 -1.87 -15.14
CA GLN A 15 14.46 -2.13 -16.12
C GLN A 15 15.84 -1.74 -15.59
N ASP A 16 15.95 -0.63 -14.87
CA ASP A 16 17.21 -0.11 -14.32
C ASP A 16 17.51 -0.61 -12.90
N MET A 17 16.68 -1.52 -12.34
CA MET A 17 16.88 -1.99 -10.97
C MET A 17 17.97 -3.06 -10.89
N HIS A 18 18.77 -3.00 -9.82
CA HIS A 18 19.79 -4.00 -9.56
C HIS A 18 19.17 -5.41 -9.48
N PRO A 19 19.76 -6.46 -10.07
CA PRO A 19 19.18 -7.81 -10.08
C PRO A 19 18.93 -8.42 -8.69
N GLU A 20 19.63 -7.94 -7.67
CA GLU A 20 19.44 -8.36 -6.28
C GLU A 20 18.33 -7.59 -5.54
N SER A 21 17.77 -6.54 -6.14
CA SER A 21 16.61 -5.82 -5.62
C SER A 21 15.48 -6.80 -5.34
N SER A 22 14.88 -6.63 -4.17
CA SER A 22 13.70 -7.34 -3.73
C SER A 22 12.47 -6.93 -4.55
N ILE A 23 12.33 -5.66 -4.96
CA ILE A 23 11.30 -5.22 -5.91
C ILE A 23 11.53 -5.86 -7.28
N TYR A 24 12.77 -5.98 -7.75
CA TYR A 24 13.07 -6.68 -8.99
C TYR A 24 12.74 -8.18 -8.92
N LEU A 25 12.92 -8.83 -7.77
CA LEU A 25 12.45 -10.20 -7.53
C LEU A 25 10.91 -10.30 -7.67
N LEU A 26 10.17 -9.33 -7.13
CA LEU A 26 8.71 -9.27 -7.31
C LEU A 26 8.34 -9.10 -8.79
N PHE A 27 8.98 -8.18 -9.50
CA PHE A 27 8.78 -7.99 -10.94
C PHE A 27 9.02 -9.28 -11.73
N LYS A 28 10.17 -9.94 -11.54
CA LYS A 28 10.49 -11.21 -12.22
C LYS A 28 9.43 -12.28 -11.98
N THR A 29 8.95 -12.37 -10.74
CA THR A 29 7.91 -13.31 -10.33
C THR A 29 6.61 -13.03 -11.07
N LEU A 30 6.14 -11.78 -11.07
CA LEU A 30 4.91 -11.38 -11.75
C LEU A 30 5.03 -11.52 -13.28
N ASN A 31 6.19 -11.20 -13.86
CA ASN A 31 6.42 -11.30 -15.30
C ASN A 31 6.36 -12.76 -15.77
N LEU A 32 7.02 -13.67 -15.04
CA LEU A 32 6.93 -15.10 -15.34
C LEU A 32 5.48 -15.60 -15.27
N ARG A 33 4.71 -15.13 -14.27
CA ARG A 33 3.30 -15.50 -14.15
C ARG A 33 2.47 -14.96 -15.31
N LYS A 34 2.71 -13.72 -15.75
CA LYS A 34 2.07 -13.14 -16.93
C LYS A 34 2.33 -13.98 -18.19
N ILE A 35 3.60 -14.31 -18.46
CA ILE A 35 4.00 -15.14 -19.61
C ILE A 35 3.26 -16.49 -19.60
N LEU A 36 3.24 -17.19 -18.46
CA LEU A 36 2.56 -18.48 -18.32
C LEU A 36 1.03 -18.40 -18.51
N LEU A 37 0.42 -17.25 -18.22
CA LEU A 37 -1.01 -17.04 -18.44
C LEU A 37 -1.31 -16.65 -19.88
N ASP A 38 -0.43 -15.87 -20.52
CA ASP A 38 -0.56 -15.43 -21.92
C ASP A 38 -0.34 -16.58 -22.91
N GLU A 39 0.50 -17.56 -22.58
CA GLU A 39 0.81 -18.73 -23.43
C GLU A 39 -0.31 -19.79 -23.48
N GLY A 40 -1.41 -19.62 -22.74
CA GLY A 40 -2.56 -20.52 -22.74
C GLY A 40 -2.34 -21.73 -21.82
N GLY A 41 -2.92 -21.68 -20.63
CA GLY A 41 -2.63 -22.66 -19.57
C GLY A 41 -3.10 -24.09 -19.86
N ASP A 42 -2.15 -25.03 -19.90
CA ASP A 42 -2.36 -26.48 -19.82
C ASP A 42 -2.03 -27.04 -18.42
N GLN A 43 -2.02 -28.37 -18.24
CA GLN A 43 -1.63 -28.99 -16.97
C GLN A 43 -0.17 -28.67 -16.57
N ASP A 44 0.74 -28.53 -17.55
CA ASP A 44 2.14 -28.17 -17.29
C ASP A 44 2.26 -26.76 -16.71
N SER A 45 1.37 -25.86 -17.13
CA SER A 45 1.29 -24.48 -16.64
C SER A 45 0.96 -24.41 -15.14
N SER A 46 0.07 -25.28 -14.63
CA SER A 46 -0.25 -25.33 -13.19
C SER A 46 0.95 -25.78 -12.34
N HIS A 47 1.71 -26.76 -12.83
CA HIS A 47 2.94 -27.21 -12.17
C HIS A 47 4.01 -26.11 -12.17
N LEU A 48 4.16 -25.39 -13.29
CA LEU A 48 5.08 -24.25 -13.38
C LEU A 48 4.71 -23.10 -12.45
N LEU A 49 3.42 -22.77 -12.33
CA LEU A 49 2.92 -21.77 -11.38
C LEU A 49 3.18 -22.18 -9.92
N THR A 50 2.98 -23.45 -9.59
CA THR A 50 3.28 -23.98 -8.25
C THR A 50 4.77 -23.87 -7.95
N LYS A 51 5.62 -24.28 -8.89
CA LYS A 51 7.08 -24.17 -8.76
C LYS A 51 7.53 -22.70 -8.60
N GLN A 52 6.92 -21.80 -9.36
CA GLN A 52 7.18 -20.36 -9.27
C GLN A 52 6.80 -19.80 -7.88
N GLN A 53 5.66 -20.21 -7.33
CA GLN A 53 5.22 -19.82 -5.99
C GLN A 53 6.18 -20.30 -4.91
N ASP A 54 6.63 -21.55 -4.98
CA ASP A 54 7.56 -22.13 -4.02
C ASP A 54 8.96 -21.51 -4.11
N ASN A 55 9.40 -21.16 -5.32
CA ASN A 55 10.64 -20.41 -5.53
C ASN A 55 10.55 -19.01 -4.89
N LEU A 56 9.44 -18.30 -5.06
CA LEU A 56 9.22 -17.01 -4.41
C LEU A 56 9.29 -17.15 -2.88
N ARG A 57 8.54 -18.10 -2.29
CA ARG A 57 8.56 -18.35 -0.85
C ARG A 57 9.95 -18.64 -0.31
N THR A 58 10.72 -19.45 -1.05
CA THR A 58 12.11 -19.77 -0.70
C THR A 58 12.99 -18.52 -0.73
N ALA A 59 12.87 -17.69 -1.77
CA ALA A 59 13.61 -16.43 -1.89
C ALA A 59 13.25 -15.42 -0.79
N LEU A 60 11.96 -15.30 -0.43
CA LEU A 60 11.49 -14.45 0.67
C LEU A 60 12.10 -14.91 2.01
N LYS A 61 12.14 -16.22 2.27
CA LYS A 61 12.76 -16.78 3.48
C LYS A 61 14.27 -16.55 3.50
N GLN A 62 14.98 -16.79 2.39
CA GLN A 62 16.42 -16.52 2.28
C GLN A 62 16.76 -15.04 2.50
N LYS A 63 15.87 -14.15 2.03
CA LYS A 63 15.93 -12.71 2.31
C LYS A 63 15.34 -12.36 3.68
N MET A 64 15.03 -13.28 4.58
CA MET A 64 14.49 -13.00 5.92
C MET A 64 13.28 -12.04 5.91
N ILE A 65 12.49 -12.05 4.83
CA ILE A 65 11.26 -11.26 4.70
C ILE A 65 10.11 -11.95 5.43
N ILE A 66 10.08 -13.28 5.33
CA ILE A 66 9.17 -14.16 6.08
C ILE A 66 10.00 -15.07 6.98
N GLN A 67 9.44 -15.47 8.12
CA GLN A 67 10.15 -16.34 9.08
C GLN A 67 10.10 -17.82 8.66
N THR A 68 8.99 -18.20 8.02
CA THR A 68 8.57 -19.57 7.75
C THR A 68 7.82 -19.60 6.43
N VAL A 69 7.88 -20.74 5.73
CA VAL A 69 7.12 -20.97 4.50
C VAL A 69 5.82 -21.74 4.77
N ARG A 70 5.57 -22.10 6.03
CA ARG A 70 4.48 -23.00 6.44
C ARG A 70 3.46 -22.35 7.34
N ASP A 71 3.82 -21.29 8.05
CA ASP A 71 2.94 -20.69 9.04
C ASP A 71 2.07 -19.63 8.36
N PHE A 72 0.94 -19.34 9.01
CA PHE A 72 -0.01 -18.36 8.55
C PHE A 72 0.51 -16.94 8.81
N GLU A 73 0.45 -16.10 7.78
CA GLU A 73 0.70 -14.66 7.85
C GLU A 73 -0.42 -13.93 7.09
N PRO A 74 -0.72 -12.66 7.42
CA PRO A 74 -1.64 -11.85 6.62
C PRO A 74 -1.21 -11.81 5.15
N LEU A 75 -2.19 -11.84 4.23
CA LEU A 75 -1.98 -12.10 2.80
C LEU A 75 -0.86 -11.26 2.15
N ILE A 76 -0.73 -10.01 2.59
CA ILE A 76 0.18 -9.00 2.02
C ILE A 76 1.29 -8.58 2.98
N ALA A 77 1.42 -9.18 4.17
CA ALA A 77 2.39 -8.75 5.20
C ALA A 77 3.85 -8.80 4.74
N TRP A 78 4.18 -9.75 3.87
CA TRP A 78 5.52 -9.91 3.29
C TRP A 78 5.90 -8.77 2.32
N LEU A 79 4.92 -8.12 1.67
CA LEU A 79 5.18 -7.12 0.64
C LEU A 79 5.79 -5.83 1.21
N PRO A 80 5.27 -5.22 2.30
CA PRO A 80 5.92 -4.08 2.93
C PRO A 80 7.36 -4.37 3.38
N ALA A 81 7.60 -5.57 3.93
CA ALA A 81 8.94 -5.98 4.35
C ALA A 81 9.89 -6.15 3.16
N LEU A 82 9.39 -6.70 2.04
CA LEU A 82 10.12 -6.82 0.78
C LEU A 82 10.54 -5.45 0.24
N VAL A 83 9.62 -4.51 0.10
CA VAL A 83 9.89 -3.17 -0.45
C VAL A 83 10.83 -2.39 0.47
N LYS A 84 10.66 -2.48 1.80
CA LYS A 84 11.52 -1.79 2.78
C LYS A 84 12.97 -2.27 2.72
N ARG A 85 13.23 -3.52 2.34
CA ARG A 85 14.58 -4.10 2.29
C ARG A 85 15.48 -3.44 1.24
N ASP A 86 14.91 -2.82 0.22
CA ASP A 86 15.65 -2.18 -0.87
C ASP A 86 16.00 -0.71 -0.60
N LYS A 87 15.78 -0.21 0.63
CA LYS A 87 16.15 1.16 1.02
C LYS A 87 17.67 1.37 0.93
N GLY A 88 18.11 1.92 -0.21
CA GLY A 88 19.50 2.32 -0.46
C GLY A 88 20.13 1.79 -1.77
N ILE A 89 19.42 0.99 -2.58
CA ILE A 89 19.99 0.28 -3.77
C ILE A 89 19.28 0.67 -5.10
N GLU A 90 18.92 1.94 -5.29
CA GLU A 90 18.46 2.57 -6.55
C GLU A 90 17.01 2.37 -7.06
N SER A 91 16.58 3.38 -7.85
CA SER A 91 15.29 3.73 -8.49
C SER A 91 14.08 3.99 -7.56
N TYR A 92 13.81 5.27 -7.30
CA TYR A 92 12.55 5.79 -6.71
C TYR A 92 11.29 5.27 -7.44
N ARG A 93 11.40 4.92 -8.73
CA ARG A 93 10.26 4.52 -9.56
C ARG A 93 9.62 3.21 -9.09
N GLY A 94 10.43 2.23 -8.68
CA GLY A 94 9.91 0.96 -8.16
C GLY A 94 9.16 1.13 -6.84
N HIS A 95 9.65 1.99 -5.95
CA HIS A 95 8.99 2.29 -4.68
C HIS A 95 7.66 3.03 -4.87
N ALA A 96 7.57 3.92 -5.86
CA ALA A 96 6.34 4.67 -6.16
C ALA A 96 5.14 3.78 -6.54
N TYR A 97 5.35 2.50 -6.88
CA TYR A 97 4.26 1.55 -7.09
C TYR A 97 3.52 1.18 -5.81
N PHE A 98 4.21 1.19 -4.67
CA PHE A 98 3.70 0.60 -3.43
C PHE A 98 3.68 1.59 -2.26
N GLU A 99 4.51 2.64 -2.30
CA GLU A 99 4.67 3.57 -1.18
C GLU A 99 3.86 4.85 -1.34
N VAL A 100 3.09 5.19 -0.31
CA VAL A 100 2.63 6.55 -0.07
C VAL A 100 3.70 7.34 0.65
N LEU A 101 3.86 8.61 0.27
CA LEU A 101 4.77 9.53 0.93
C LEU A 101 3.99 10.62 1.64
N TYR A 102 4.40 10.93 2.86
CA TYR A 102 3.80 11.97 3.66
C TYR A 102 4.84 12.68 4.53
N PHE A 103 4.52 13.89 4.98
CA PHE A 103 5.26 14.56 6.03
C PHE A 103 4.34 14.93 7.20
N GLU A 104 4.97 15.29 8.30
CA GLU A 104 4.31 15.91 9.45
C GLU A 104 4.85 17.34 9.58
N MET A 105 4.02 18.24 10.08
CA MET A 105 4.40 19.61 10.39
C MET A 105 4.13 19.87 11.87
N HIS A 106 5.06 20.55 12.52
CA HIS A 106 4.88 21.00 13.89
C HIS A 106 4.94 22.53 13.92
N PHE A 107 3.98 23.11 14.62
CA PHE A 107 3.90 24.54 14.90
C PHE A 107 4.14 24.75 16.38
N CYS A 108 4.74 25.88 16.74
CA CYS A 108 4.91 26.27 18.12
C CYS A 108 4.50 27.73 18.28
N THR A 109 3.77 28.04 19.34
CA THR A 109 3.42 29.42 19.70
C THR A 109 4.66 30.27 20.00
N GLY A 110 5.80 29.64 20.26
CA GLY A 110 6.99 30.31 20.77
C GLY A 110 6.90 30.63 22.24
N SER A 111 7.91 31.32 22.75
CA SER A 111 7.86 31.95 24.06
C SER A 111 8.53 33.32 24.01
N GLN A 112 8.24 34.16 25.00
CA GLN A 112 8.74 35.54 25.06
C GLN A 112 10.27 35.62 25.05
N ASN A 113 10.95 34.58 25.54
CA ASN A 113 12.41 34.57 25.71
C ASN A 113 13.21 34.29 24.42
N ILE A 114 12.56 33.89 23.32
CA ILE A 114 13.23 33.22 22.18
C ILE A 114 12.79 33.77 20.83
N GLY A 115 11.95 34.81 20.82
CA GLY A 115 11.69 35.59 19.61
C GLY A 115 10.53 35.12 18.72
N GLY A 116 9.58 34.34 19.25
CA GLY A 116 8.30 34.09 18.58
C GLY A 116 8.07 32.66 18.07
N HIS A 117 7.14 32.53 17.10
CA HIS A 117 6.63 31.25 16.61
C HIS A 117 7.70 30.40 15.93
N HIS A 118 7.59 29.07 16.04
CA HIS A 118 8.43 28.13 15.32
C HIS A 118 7.61 27.24 14.39
N LEU A 119 8.23 26.84 13.28
CA LEU A 119 7.71 25.87 12.34
C LEU A 119 8.79 24.83 12.08
N GLU A 120 8.44 23.56 12.24
CA GLU A 120 9.26 22.43 11.81
C GLU A 120 8.50 21.66 10.74
N ILE A 121 9.19 21.44 9.63
CA ILE A 121 8.78 20.53 8.56
C ILE A 121 9.85 19.44 8.54
N PHE A 122 9.46 18.19 8.71
CA PHE A 122 10.42 17.10 8.65
C PHE A 122 11.13 17.09 7.29
N HIS A 123 12.46 17.08 7.32
CA HIS A 123 13.30 17.18 6.13
C HIS A 123 13.19 15.97 5.20
N CYS A 124 12.71 14.83 5.69
CA CYS A 124 12.58 13.59 4.92
C CYS A 124 11.12 13.09 4.96
N PRO A 125 10.45 12.95 3.81
CA PRO A 125 9.15 12.31 3.75
C PRO A 125 9.19 10.90 4.34
N LYS A 126 8.17 10.58 5.11
CA LYS A 126 7.93 9.22 5.62
C LYS A 126 7.20 8.43 4.54
N ALA A 127 7.55 7.15 4.43
CA ALA A 127 6.90 6.21 3.53
C ALA A 127 6.01 5.22 4.30
N ARG A 128 4.87 4.84 3.71
CA ARG A 128 4.01 3.76 4.19
C ARG A 128 3.52 2.95 2.97
N ILE A 129 3.33 1.64 3.11
CA ILE A 129 2.94 0.76 1.99
C ILE A 129 1.48 0.36 2.14
N THR A 130 1.15 -0.29 3.25
CA THR A 130 -0.23 -0.69 3.54
C THR A 130 -0.96 0.39 4.32
N LEU A 131 -2.21 0.65 3.93
CA LEU A 131 -3.15 1.46 4.69
C LEU A 131 -4.17 0.55 5.35
N GLN A 132 -4.08 0.43 6.68
CA GLN A 132 -4.99 -0.39 7.47
C GLN A 132 -6.25 0.41 7.85
N LEU A 133 -7.41 -0.18 7.59
CA LEU A 133 -8.74 0.32 7.91
C LEU A 133 -9.24 -0.34 9.20
N SER A 134 -8.93 0.29 10.34
CA SER A 134 -9.28 -0.21 11.67
C SER A 134 -10.73 0.09 12.07
N HIS A 135 -11.24 -0.59 13.10
CA HIS A 135 -12.57 -0.34 13.66
C HIS A 135 -12.79 1.14 14.07
N ALA A 136 -11.77 1.80 14.62
CA ALA A 136 -11.87 3.22 14.99
C ALA A 136 -12.08 4.14 13.77
N LEU A 137 -11.47 3.80 12.63
CA LEU A 137 -11.71 4.51 11.37
C LEU A 137 -13.10 4.19 10.82
N PHE A 138 -13.57 2.95 10.99
CA PHE A 138 -14.92 2.59 10.60
C PHE A 138 -15.95 3.48 11.31
N ASP A 139 -15.85 3.59 12.63
CA ASP A 139 -16.78 4.38 13.44
C ASP A 139 -16.79 5.87 13.04
N MET A 140 -15.60 6.39 12.70
CA MET A 140 -15.39 7.76 12.28
C MET A 140 -16.00 8.06 10.91
N PHE A 141 -15.81 7.16 9.93
CA PHE A 141 -16.23 7.35 8.54
C PHE A 141 -17.52 6.60 8.18
N LYS A 142 -18.17 5.96 9.16
CA LYS A 142 -19.38 5.14 9.01
C LYS A 142 -19.22 4.08 7.92
N GLY A 143 -18.04 3.46 7.88
CA GLY A 143 -17.70 2.43 6.89
C GLY A 143 -17.43 2.89 5.47
N SER A 144 -17.51 4.19 5.16
CA SER A 144 -17.25 4.68 3.80
C SER A 144 -15.75 4.80 3.51
N VAL A 145 -15.23 3.93 2.64
CA VAL A 145 -13.84 4.03 2.17
C VAL A 145 -13.62 5.30 1.35
N THR A 146 -14.63 5.75 0.59
CA THR A 146 -14.54 7.02 -0.14
C THR A 146 -14.33 8.21 0.79
N HIS A 147 -15.11 8.32 1.87
CA HIS A 147 -14.95 9.41 2.82
C HIS A 147 -13.62 9.35 3.55
N TRP A 148 -13.22 8.15 3.99
CA TRP A 148 -11.90 7.94 4.61
C TRP A 148 -10.76 8.35 3.66
N PHE A 149 -10.80 7.93 2.40
CA PHE A 149 -9.73 8.20 1.44
C PHE A 149 -9.61 9.69 1.12
N ARG A 150 -10.73 10.41 1.00
CA ARG A 150 -10.72 11.87 0.83
C ARG A 150 -10.17 12.59 2.05
N ASP A 151 -10.54 12.18 3.26
CA ASP A 151 -9.98 12.75 4.49
C ASP A 151 -8.48 12.48 4.63
N LEU A 152 -8.05 11.26 4.26
CA LEU A 152 -6.65 10.87 4.23
C LEU A 152 -5.83 11.86 3.41
N LEU A 153 -6.30 12.19 2.20
CA LEU A 153 -5.61 13.06 1.25
C LEU A 153 -5.89 14.55 1.44
N ASN A 154 -6.80 14.92 2.34
CA ASN A 154 -7.10 16.31 2.62
C ASN A 154 -5.89 17.00 3.28
N ILE A 155 -5.38 18.06 2.66
CA ILE A 155 -4.29 18.87 3.21
C ILE A 155 -4.74 19.77 4.37
N LYS A 156 -6.03 20.08 4.46
CA LYS A 156 -6.61 20.93 5.50
C LYS A 156 -6.96 20.08 6.72
N LYS A 157 -5.94 19.63 7.44
CA LYS A 157 -6.10 18.85 8.67
C LYS A 157 -6.19 19.74 9.90
N PRO A 158 -7.00 19.36 10.90
CA PRO A 158 -7.04 20.07 12.18
C PRO A 158 -5.69 19.95 12.88
N ARG A 159 -5.32 21.01 13.59
CA ARG A 159 -4.14 21.02 14.46
C ARG A 159 -4.44 20.26 15.74
N LYS A 160 -3.52 19.38 16.16
CA LYS A 160 -3.61 18.66 17.43
C LYS A 160 -2.64 19.26 18.43
N SER A 161 -3.12 19.69 19.59
CA SER A 161 -2.25 20.23 20.63
C SER A 161 -1.29 19.14 21.15
N GLY A 162 -0.01 19.44 21.13
CA GLY A 162 1.05 18.70 21.81
C GLY A 162 1.48 19.43 23.08
N TYR A 163 2.39 18.82 23.84
CA TYR A 163 2.82 19.37 25.13
C TYR A 163 3.81 20.54 24.98
N ASN A 164 5.04 20.25 24.55
CA ASN A 164 6.13 21.23 24.53
C ASN A 164 6.74 21.38 23.13
N CYS A 165 7.34 22.53 22.87
CA CYS A 165 8.18 22.74 21.69
C CYS A 165 9.27 21.66 21.61
N TRP A 166 9.54 21.16 20.40
CA TRP A 166 10.59 20.18 20.12
C TRP A 166 12.02 20.74 20.26
N ARG A 167 12.18 22.07 20.37
CA ARG A 167 13.49 22.71 20.55
C ARG A 167 13.98 22.46 21.98
N THR A 168 14.91 21.52 22.12
CA THR A 168 15.61 21.22 23.37
C THR A 168 17.10 21.49 23.24
N HIS A 169 17.74 21.90 24.32
CA HIS A 169 19.19 22.03 24.42
C HIS A 169 19.67 21.33 25.69
N SER A 170 20.61 20.40 25.57
CA SER A 170 21.13 19.60 26.70
C SER A 170 20.06 18.90 27.55
N GLY A 171 18.95 18.47 26.92
CA GLY A 171 17.82 17.82 27.60
C GLY A 171 16.80 18.77 28.22
N GLU A 172 17.09 20.07 28.26
CA GLU A 172 16.15 21.08 28.74
C GLU A 172 15.35 21.69 27.58
N ALA A 173 14.09 22.03 27.84
CA ALA A 173 13.25 22.70 26.86
C ALA A 173 13.80 24.11 26.60
N PHE A 174 14.35 24.32 25.41
CA PHE A 174 14.80 25.65 25.00
C PHE A 174 13.62 26.58 24.80
N CYS A 175 12.44 26.03 24.44
CA CYS A 175 11.18 26.74 24.27
C CYS A 175 10.02 26.13 25.05
N HIS A 176 9.33 26.96 25.85
CA HIS A 176 8.13 26.61 26.61
C HIS A 176 6.82 26.92 25.87
N GLY A 177 6.89 27.23 24.57
CA GLY A 177 5.71 27.43 23.74
C GLY A 177 4.92 26.14 23.54
N THR A 178 3.61 26.29 23.34
CA THR A 178 2.71 25.18 23.07
C THR A 178 2.92 24.69 21.65
N ARG A 179 3.07 23.36 21.50
CA ARG A 179 3.22 22.69 20.22
C ARG A 179 1.86 22.32 19.65
N GLU A 180 1.72 22.43 18.33
CA GLU A 180 0.57 21.95 17.58
C GLU A 180 1.05 21.12 16.39
N ASP A 181 0.48 19.94 16.21
CA ASP A 181 0.88 19.01 15.17
C ASP A 181 -0.16 18.95 14.06
N VAL A 182 0.31 18.92 12.82
CA VAL A 182 -0.50 18.69 11.61
C VAL A 182 0.08 17.51 10.86
N GLY A 183 -0.72 16.48 10.66
CA GLY A 183 -0.34 15.35 9.84
C GLY A 183 -1.11 14.06 10.16
N PRO A 184 -0.87 13.00 9.36
CA PRO A 184 0.03 12.96 8.20
C PRO A 184 -0.52 13.75 6.99
N LEU A 185 0.35 14.50 6.30
CA LEU A 185 0.05 15.22 5.06
C LEU A 185 0.67 14.48 3.88
N PHE A 186 -0.17 13.84 3.06
CA PHE A 186 0.27 13.02 1.94
C PHE A 186 0.65 13.87 0.74
N ILE A 187 1.82 13.59 0.17
CA ILE A 187 2.38 14.26 -1.01
C ILE A 187 2.46 13.35 -2.24
N SER A 188 2.37 12.04 -2.03
CA SER A 188 2.35 11.04 -3.09
C SER A 188 1.44 9.89 -2.69
N ILE A 189 0.71 9.38 -3.67
CA ILE A 189 -0.11 8.18 -3.59
C ILE A 189 0.49 7.10 -4.51
N PRO A 190 0.29 5.81 -4.21
CA PRO A 190 1.03 4.74 -4.87
C PRO A 190 0.27 4.26 -6.11
N ILE A 191 0.95 3.82 -7.16
CA ILE A 191 0.25 3.32 -8.36
C ILE A 191 -0.67 2.15 -8.03
N ILE A 192 -0.23 1.27 -7.12
CA ILE A 192 -1.00 0.17 -6.54
C ILE A 192 -1.38 0.53 -5.11
N LEU A 193 -2.64 0.90 -4.89
CA LEU A 193 -3.19 1.16 -3.57
C LEU A 193 -3.62 -0.13 -2.90
N ILE A 194 -3.00 -0.46 -1.76
CA ILE A 194 -3.31 -1.65 -0.98
C ILE A 194 -3.97 -1.24 0.34
N LEU A 195 -5.22 -1.68 0.51
CA LEU A 195 -6.03 -1.46 1.70
C LEU A 195 -6.17 -2.79 2.45
N GLU A 196 -5.82 -2.79 3.72
CA GLU A 196 -6.03 -3.94 4.62
C GLU A 196 -7.18 -3.62 5.56
N LEU A 197 -8.20 -4.47 5.58
CA LEU A 197 -9.35 -4.30 6.47
C LEU A 197 -9.11 -5.15 7.70
N ASP A 198 -9.33 -4.58 8.88
CA ASP A 198 -9.15 -5.33 10.14
C ASP A 198 -10.07 -6.55 10.18
N ASP A 199 -9.54 -7.69 10.63
CA ASP A 199 -10.20 -9.00 10.60
C ASP A 199 -11.21 -9.21 11.74
N ASP A 200 -11.34 -8.25 12.65
CA ASP A 200 -12.28 -8.36 13.77
C ASP A 200 -13.73 -8.25 13.26
N ILE A 201 -14.51 -9.30 13.59
CA ILE A 201 -15.91 -9.56 13.22
C ILE A 201 -16.72 -8.26 13.13
N THR A 202 -16.82 -7.74 11.89
CA THR A 202 -17.70 -6.67 11.39
C THR A 202 -17.87 -5.43 12.26
N PRO A 203 -17.65 -4.27 11.64
CA PRO A 203 -18.61 -3.86 10.60
C PRO A 203 -18.07 -3.85 9.15
N GLU A 204 -18.96 -4.09 8.18
CA GLU A 204 -18.64 -4.21 6.75
C GLU A 204 -18.36 -2.84 6.11
N TRP A 205 -17.17 -2.67 5.56
CA TRP A 205 -16.77 -1.46 4.85
C TRP A 205 -17.39 -1.36 3.45
N ASP A 206 -17.90 -0.19 3.10
CA ASP A 206 -18.32 0.17 1.75
C ASP A 206 -17.08 0.51 0.90
N VAL A 207 -16.56 -0.52 0.22
CA VAL A 207 -15.43 -0.42 -0.72
C VAL A 207 -15.97 -0.22 -2.15
N PRO A 208 -15.88 0.99 -2.71
CA PRO A 208 -16.43 1.27 -4.04
C PRO A 208 -15.58 0.65 -5.15
N SER A 209 -16.15 0.53 -6.34
CA SER A 209 -15.42 0.12 -7.55
C SER A 209 -14.40 1.14 -8.02
N HIS A 210 -14.62 2.43 -7.68
CA HIS A 210 -13.73 3.54 -8.03
C HIS A 210 -13.47 4.43 -6.81
N LEU A 211 -12.23 4.87 -6.63
CA LEU A 211 -11.83 5.84 -5.62
C LEU A 211 -11.23 7.09 -6.27
N TYR A 212 -11.69 8.24 -5.79
CA TYR A 212 -11.30 9.56 -6.30
C TYR A 212 -10.60 10.34 -5.19
N PRO A 213 -9.33 10.78 -5.37
CA PRO A 213 -8.62 11.59 -4.39
C PRO A 213 -9.32 12.90 -4.03
N GLY A 214 -10.00 13.50 -5.02
CA GLY A 214 -10.75 14.75 -4.85
C GLY A 214 -12.21 14.60 -5.28
N SER A 215 -12.71 15.61 -5.98
CA SER A 215 -14.00 15.51 -6.66
C SER A 215 -13.88 14.55 -7.85
N LYS A 216 -14.99 13.86 -8.19
CA LYS A 216 -15.03 12.94 -9.34
C LYS A 216 -14.56 13.65 -10.62
N ARG A 217 -15.13 14.83 -10.89
CA ARG A 217 -14.82 15.64 -12.06
C ARG A 217 -13.32 16.01 -12.14
N GLU A 218 -12.76 16.56 -11.08
CA GLU A 218 -11.34 16.95 -11.03
C GLU A 218 -10.42 15.73 -11.19
N SER A 219 -10.78 14.62 -10.56
CA SER A 219 -10.00 13.38 -10.66
C SER A 219 -10.05 12.81 -12.08
N GLU A 220 -11.20 12.87 -12.76
CA GLU A 220 -11.34 12.46 -14.16
C GLU A 220 -10.62 13.42 -15.12
N GLU A 221 -10.66 14.74 -14.88
CA GLU A 221 -9.93 15.75 -15.67
C GLU A 221 -8.40 15.56 -15.60
N HIS A 222 -7.90 14.89 -14.56
CA HIS A 222 -6.47 14.64 -14.32
C HIS A 222 -6.07 13.17 -14.42
N ASP A 223 -6.96 12.29 -14.90
CA ASP A 223 -6.74 10.83 -14.98
C ASP A 223 -6.26 10.19 -13.65
N LEU A 224 -6.78 10.71 -12.53
CA LEU A 224 -6.40 10.32 -11.17
C LEU A 224 -7.54 9.56 -10.48
N VAL A 225 -7.91 8.40 -11.02
CA VAL A 225 -9.02 7.57 -10.53
C VAL A 225 -8.48 6.19 -10.18
N TYR A 226 -8.70 5.65 -8.97
CA TYR A 226 -8.35 4.26 -8.61
C TYR A 226 -9.47 3.30 -8.95
N ASP A 227 -9.14 2.25 -9.69
CA ASP A 227 -10.05 1.14 -9.97
C ASP A 227 -9.80 0.01 -8.98
N LEU A 228 -10.88 -0.56 -8.45
CA LEU A 228 -10.81 -1.80 -7.69
C LEU A 228 -10.53 -2.96 -8.65
N VAL A 229 -9.30 -3.45 -8.64
CA VAL A 229 -8.86 -4.55 -9.52
C VAL A 229 -8.95 -5.93 -8.86
N GLY A 230 -8.90 -6.00 -7.54
CA GLY A 230 -8.96 -7.29 -6.83
C GLY A 230 -9.23 -7.17 -5.33
N ARG A 231 -9.63 -8.31 -4.74
CA ARG A 231 -9.86 -8.51 -3.31
C ARG A 231 -9.29 -9.87 -2.90
N GLY A 232 -8.50 -9.89 -1.84
CA GLY A 232 -8.17 -11.12 -1.11
C GLY A 232 -9.20 -11.32 0.00
N LEU A 233 -9.74 -12.52 0.12
CA LEU A 233 -10.76 -12.86 1.12
C LEU A 233 -10.27 -14.04 1.92
N TYR A 234 -10.34 -13.93 3.25
CA TYR A 234 -10.03 -15.02 4.16
C TYR A 234 -11.32 -15.61 4.74
N SER A 235 -11.39 -16.94 4.78
CA SER A 235 -12.42 -17.67 5.50
C SER A 235 -11.81 -18.28 6.75
N GLN A 236 -12.15 -17.75 7.92
CA GLN A 236 -11.68 -18.28 9.20
C GLN A 236 -12.14 -19.73 9.41
N GLU A 237 -13.39 -20.05 9.07
CA GLU A 237 -13.95 -21.41 9.18
C GLU A 237 -13.17 -22.45 8.37
N LYS A 238 -12.69 -22.07 7.18
CA LYS A 238 -11.95 -22.95 6.27
C LYS A 238 -10.44 -22.79 6.41
N SER A 239 -9.98 -21.82 7.20
CA SER A 239 -8.62 -21.33 7.23
C SER A 239 -8.02 -21.19 5.83
N HIS A 240 -8.75 -20.55 4.92
CA HIS A 240 -8.45 -20.55 3.48
C HIS A 240 -8.61 -19.17 2.86
N PHE A 241 -7.71 -18.83 1.93
CA PHE A 241 -7.80 -17.61 1.14
C PHE A 241 -8.34 -17.88 -0.26
N ILE A 242 -9.23 -17.01 -0.71
CA ILE A 242 -9.62 -16.89 -2.11
C ILE A 242 -9.33 -15.48 -2.61
N ALA A 243 -9.20 -15.32 -3.92
CA ALA A 243 -9.05 -14.01 -4.53
C ALA A 243 -10.18 -13.77 -5.53
N ARG A 244 -10.72 -12.55 -5.54
CA ARG A 244 -11.65 -12.07 -6.56
C ARG A 244 -11.01 -10.94 -7.34
N TYR A 245 -11.15 -10.92 -8.65
CA TYR A 245 -10.54 -9.87 -9.47
C TYR A 245 -11.35 -9.58 -10.74
N LYS A 246 -11.17 -8.38 -11.28
CA LYS A 246 -11.73 -7.98 -12.57
C LYS A 246 -10.71 -8.29 -13.65
N HIS A 247 -11.08 -9.10 -14.65
CA HIS A 247 -10.19 -9.38 -15.77
C HIS A 247 -10.10 -8.15 -16.69
N PRO A 248 -8.92 -7.77 -17.20
CA PRO A 248 -8.77 -6.59 -18.04
C PRO A 248 -9.53 -6.71 -19.37
N GLU A 249 -9.49 -7.89 -20.00
CA GLU A 249 -10.08 -8.12 -21.32
C GLU A 249 -11.44 -8.83 -21.31
N LYS A 250 -11.86 -9.40 -20.17
CA LYS A 250 -13.09 -10.18 -20.06
C LYS A 250 -14.06 -9.42 -19.17
N SER A 251 -15.33 -9.38 -19.58
CA SER A 251 -16.38 -8.84 -18.73
C SER A 251 -16.63 -9.77 -17.54
N GLY A 252 -16.86 -9.21 -16.36
CA GLY A 252 -17.21 -9.96 -15.16
C GLY A 252 -16.14 -10.00 -14.07
N ILE A 253 -16.50 -10.64 -12.96
CA ILE A 253 -15.63 -10.89 -11.81
C ILE A 253 -15.20 -12.34 -11.86
N PHE A 254 -13.92 -12.59 -11.60
CA PHE A 254 -13.33 -13.92 -11.56
C PHE A 254 -12.94 -14.27 -10.13
N THR A 255 -13.34 -15.45 -9.67
CA THR A 255 -12.90 -16.01 -8.39
C THR A 255 -11.80 -17.04 -8.64
N TYR A 256 -10.63 -16.81 -8.03
CA TYR A 256 -9.53 -17.78 -7.91
C TYR A 256 -9.56 -18.44 -6.52
N ASP A 257 -9.67 -19.75 -6.52
CA ASP A 257 -9.59 -20.60 -5.33
C ASP A 257 -8.60 -21.73 -5.64
N GLY A 258 -7.42 -21.69 -5.02
CA GLY A 258 -6.35 -22.66 -5.27
C GLY A 258 -6.69 -24.10 -4.89
N MET A 259 -7.76 -24.32 -4.12
CA MET A 259 -8.23 -25.66 -3.73
C MET A 259 -9.39 -26.17 -4.58
N LYS A 260 -9.91 -25.36 -5.51
CA LYS A 260 -11.05 -25.71 -6.38
C LYS A 260 -10.71 -25.56 -7.84
N ASN A 261 -11.52 -26.16 -8.70
CA ASN A 261 -11.46 -26.00 -10.17
C ASN A 261 -10.05 -26.24 -10.76
N GLY A 262 -9.27 -27.14 -10.16
CA GLY A 262 -7.89 -27.40 -10.58
C GLY A 262 -6.94 -26.20 -10.44
N GLY A 263 -7.27 -25.24 -9.57
CA GLY A 263 -6.53 -23.99 -9.43
C GLY A 263 -6.83 -22.95 -10.51
N HIS A 264 -7.85 -23.16 -11.35
CA HIS A 264 -8.24 -22.18 -12.37
C HIS A 264 -9.31 -21.21 -11.85
N PRO A 265 -9.22 -19.92 -12.23
CA PRO A 265 -10.24 -18.94 -11.90
C PRO A 265 -11.53 -19.21 -12.68
N ILE A 266 -12.67 -19.04 -12.02
CA ILE A 266 -14.01 -19.13 -12.64
C ILE A 266 -14.69 -17.77 -12.65
N GLN A 267 -15.48 -17.50 -13.68
CA GLN A 267 -16.33 -16.32 -13.72
C GLN A 267 -17.54 -16.52 -12.80
N GLU A 268 -17.87 -15.48 -12.01
CA GLU A 268 -19.09 -15.44 -11.19
C GLU A 268 -20.37 -15.29 -12.00
#